data_AF-A0A1A8U861-F1
#
_entry.id   AF-A0A1A8U861-F1
#
_cell.length_a   1.000
_cell.length_b   1.000
_cell.length_c   1.000
_cell.angle_alpha   90.00
_cell.angle_beta   90.00
_cell.angle_gamma   90.00
#
_symmetry.space_group_name_H-M   'P 1'
#
loop_
_entity.id
_entity.type
_entity.pdbx_description
1 polymer ?
#
loop_
_entity_poly.entity_id
_entity_poly.type
_entity_poly.pdbx_seq_one_letter_code
_entity_poly.pdbx_strand_id
1 'polypeptide(L)'
;ERATTSEVEQSARHKFSTSVFLVVVDRLLAEMDRRYAAYDNLNNTFGFLNNLSNVTAQELRNRASNLQRKYSADLEMDFVEEIVQFKDFIQSRSFTSAPLLLQFIREKNL
;
A
#
# COMPACT_ATOMS: atom_id res chain seq x y z
N GLU A 1 -1.06 -22.49 59.45
CA GLU A 1 -0.35 -21.24 59.10
C GLU A 1 -0.94 -20.70 57.81
N ARG A 2 -1.38 -19.44 57.81
CA ARG A 2 -1.96 -18.77 56.63
C ARG A 2 -0.81 -18.02 55.97
N ALA A 3 -0.36 -18.48 54.80
CA ALA A 3 0.68 -17.80 54.03
C ALA A 3 0.13 -16.45 53.55
N THR A 4 0.58 -15.37 54.18
CA THR A 4 0.38 -14.00 53.71
C THR A 4 1.27 -13.79 52.50
N THR A 5 0.68 -13.88 51.30
CA THR A 5 1.26 -13.33 50.07
C THR A 5 1.41 -11.82 50.25
N SER A 6 2.63 -11.38 50.58
CA SER A 6 2.98 -9.97 50.62
C SER A 6 2.99 -9.43 49.19
N GLU A 7 1.90 -8.79 48.77
CA GLU A 7 1.91 -7.95 47.57
C GLU A 7 2.92 -6.81 47.82
N VAL A 8 3.99 -6.77 47.03
CA VAL A 8 4.96 -5.66 47.09
C VAL A 8 4.26 -4.42 46.55
N GLU A 9 3.93 -3.47 47.43
CA GLU A 9 3.39 -2.16 47.03
C GLU A 9 4.42 -1.43 46.15
N GLN A 10 4.15 -1.41 44.84
CA GLN A 10 4.96 -0.66 43.90
C GLN A 10 4.72 0.84 44.09
N SER A 11 5.79 1.64 44.03
CA SER A 11 5.67 3.10 43.99
C SER A 11 4.72 3.53 42.87
N ALA A 12 3.90 4.54 43.11
CA ALA A 12 2.97 5.11 42.12
C ALA A 12 3.67 5.42 40.77
N ARG A 13 4.92 5.87 40.82
CA ARG A 13 5.74 6.10 39.62
C ARG A 13 5.98 4.82 38.83
N HIS A 14 6.34 3.73 39.50
CA HIS A 14 6.59 2.45 38.85
C HIS A 14 5.29 1.88 38.26
N LYS A 15 4.19 1.93 39.02
CA LYS A 15 2.86 1.51 38.54
C LYS A 15 2.40 2.29 37.32
N PHE A 16 2.58 3.61 37.30
CA PHE A 16 2.30 4.43 36.11
C PHE A 16 3.18 4.04 34.93
N SER A 17 4.48 3.87 35.15
CA SER A 17 5.43 3.50 34.11
C SER A 17 5.05 2.17 33.44
N THR A 18 4.73 1.15 34.23
CA THR A 18 4.46 -0.21 33.72
C THR A 18 3.03 -0.40 33.23
N SER A 19 2.04 0.16 33.93
CA SER A 19 0.62 -0.10 33.66
C SER A 19 -0.02 0.89 32.69
N VAL A 20 0.62 2.05 32.47
CA VAL A 20 0.07 3.11 31.62
C VAL A 20 1.07 3.49 30.52
N PHE A 21 2.25 3.98 30.89
CA PHE A 21 3.19 4.53 29.91
C PHE A 21 3.65 3.47 28.90
N LEU A 22 4.17 2.33 29.35
CA LEU A 22 4.59 1.25 28.46
C LEU A 22 3.43 0.69 27.64
N VAL A 23 2.26 0.51 28.25
CA VAL A 23 1.04 0.05 27.54
C VAL A 23 0.67 1.00 26.39
N VAL A 24 0.78 2.32 26.59
CA VAL A 24 0.53 3.32 25.54
C VAL A 24 1.57 3.23 24.43
N VAL A 25 2.86 3.08 24.77
CA VAL A 25 3.96 2.92 23.80
C VAL A 25 3.76 1.66 22.97
N ASP A 26 3.48 0.52 23.62
CA ASP A 26 3.24 -0.75 22.94
C ASP A 26 2.03 -0.65 22.00
N ARG A 27 0.96 0.01 22.44
CA ARG A 27 -0.22 0.24 21.61
C ARG A 27 0.09 1.13 20.40
N LEU A 28 0.89 2.17 20.59
CA LEU A 28 1.31 3.07 19.52
C LEU A 28 2.13 2.30 18.47
N LEU A 29 3.11 1.51 18.90
CA LEU A 29 3.92 0.67 18.01
C LEU A 29 3.05 -0.30 17.21
N ALA A 30 2.17 -1.05 17.89
CA ALA A 30 1.28 -2.00 17.24
C ALA A 30 0.38 -1.35 16.18
N GLU A 31 -0.16 -0.16 16.44
CA GLU A 31 -0.99 0.56 15.47
C GLU A 31 -0.17 1.19 14.33
N MET A 32 1.06 1.61 14.58
CA MET A 32 1.98 2.07 13.53
C MET A 32 2.33 0.92 12.59
N ASP A 33 2.69 -0.25 13.12
CA ASP A 33 3.01 -1.44 12.34
C ASP A 33 1.80 -1.89 11.51
N ARG A 34 0.60 -1.90 12.12
CA ARG A 34 -0.64 -2.22 11.42
C ARG A 34 -0.90 -1.28 10.24
N ARG A 35 -0.69 0.03 10.43
CA ARG A 35 -0.87 1.03 9.36
C ARG A 35 0.19 0.89 8.27
N TYR A 36 1.44 0.67 8.66
CA TYR A 36 2.54 0.44 7.72
C TYR A 36 2.24 -0.77 6.83
N ALA A 37 1.86 -1.90 7.41
CA ALA A 37 1.51 -3.11 6.66
C ALA A 37 0.34 -2.87 5.69
N ALA A 38 -0.67 -2.09 6.08
CA ALA A 38 -1.78 -1.74 5.21
C ALA A 38 -1.32 -0.88 4.02
N TYR A 39 -0.50 0.13 4.26
CA TYR A 39 0.05 1.00 3.20
C TYR A 39 1.03 0.27 2.29
N ASP A 40 1.87 -0.60 2.84
CA ASP A 40 2.80 -1.42 2.07
C ASP A 40 2.03 -2.37 1.14
N ASN A 41 1.00 -3.06 1.63
CA ASN A 41 0.12 -3.88 0.79
C ASN A 41 -0.56 -3.07 -0.32
N LEU A 42 -1.05 -1.86 -0.01
CA LEU A 42 -1.65 -0.97 -1.00
C LEU A 42 -0.64 -0.57 -2.07
N ASN A 43 0.56 -0.16 -1.66
CA ASN A 43 1.64 0.23 -2.55
C ASN A 43 2.13 -0.95 -3.41
N ASN A 44 2.26 -2.14 -2.84
CA ASN A 44 2.66 -3.34 -3.57
C ASN A 44 1.60 -3.80 -4.58
N THR A 45 0.33 -3.49 -4.33
CA THR A 45 -0.79 -3.82 -5.22
C THR A 45 -0.97 -2.78 -6.34
N PHE A 46 -0.94 -1.48 -6.02
CA PHE A 46 -1.34 -0.40 -6.92
C PHE A 46 -0.25 0.65 -7.19
N GLY A 47 0.82 0.68 -6.39
CA GLY A 47 1.80 1.77 -6.40
C GLY A 47 2.50 2.00 -7.73
N PHE A 48 2.60 0.96 -8.56
CA PHE A 48 3.18 1.06 -9.91
C PHE A 48 2.38 2.01 -10.84
N LEU A 49 1.08 2.22 -10.59
CA LEU A 49 0.23 3.14 -11.35
C LEU A 49 0.67 4.60 -11.20
N ASN A 50 1.32 4.95 -10.09
CA ASN A 50 1.80 6.31 -9.84
C ASN A 50 3.08 6.65 -10.63
N ASN A 51 3.76 5.64 -11.21
CA ASN A 51 5.03 5.86 -11.88
C ASN A 51 5.26 4.90 -13.05
N LEU A 52 4.27 4.80 -13.95
CA LEU A 52 4.36 3.93 -15.14
C LEU A 52 5.60 4.25 -16.01
N SER A 53 5.98 5.52 -16.10
CA SER A 53 7.07 5.98 -16.97
C SER A 53 8.46 5.43 -16.59
N ASN A 54 8.72 5.27 -15.29
CA ASN A 54 10.05 4.87 -14.79
C ASN A 54 10.18 3.37 -14.50
N VAL A 55 9.12 2.59 -14.72
CA VAL A 55 9.11 1.13 -14.50
C VAL A 55 9.47 0.42 -15.80
N THR A 56 10.34 -0.57 -15.76
CA THR A 56 10.68 -1.38 -16.94
C THR A 56 9.47 -2.20 -17.40
N ALA A 57 9.39 -2.56 -18.67
CA ALA A 57 8.26 -3.35 -19.17
C ALA A 57 8.11 -4.70 -18.42
N GLN A 58 9.22 -5.35 -18.08
CA GLN A 58 9.19 -6.61 -17.32
C GLN A 58 8.67 -6.41 -15.89
N GLU A 59 9.14 -5.37 -15.19
CA GLU A 59 8.64 -5.08 -13.83
C GLU A 59 7.17 -4.68 -13.87
N LEU A 60 6.75 -3.93 -14.89
CA LEU A 60 5.36 -3.54 -15.08
C LEU A 60 4.46 -4.77 -15.28
N ARG A 61 4.87 -5.74 -16.10
CA ARG A 61 4.16 -7.01 -16.27
C ARG A 61 4.03 -7.79 -14.95
N ASN A 62 5.11 -7.86 -14.17
CA ASN A 62 5.09 -8.57 -12.89
C ASN A 62 4.08 -7.94 -11.92
N ARG A 63 4.10 -6.60 -11.80
CA ARG A 63 3.18 -5.84 -10.94
C ARG A 63 1.73 -5.93 -11.43
N ALA A 64 1.51 -5.78 -12.73
CA ALA A 64 0.21 -5.91 -13.36
C ALA A 64 -0.38 -7.32 -13.19
N SER A 65 0.45 -8.36 -13.34
CA SER A 65 0.04 -9.75 -13.11
C SER A 65 -0.39 -10.01 -11.67
N ASN A 66 0.29 -9.39 -10.69
CA ASN A 66 -0.10 -9.48 -9.29
C ASN A 66 -1.46 -8.82 -9.04
N LEU A 67 -1.66 -7.62 -9.61
CA LEU A 67 -2.93 -6.90 -9.52
C LEU A 67 -4.07 -7.69 -10.19
N GLN A 68 -3.86 -8.16 -11.42
CA GLN A 68 -4.83 -8.94 -12.19
C GLN A 68 -5.22 -10.22 -11.45
N ARG A 69 -4.27 -10.94 -10.87
CA ARG A 69 -4.57 -12.15 -10.08
C ARG A 69 -5.43 -11.84 -8.86
N LYS A 70 -5.15 -10.73 -8.18
CA LYS A 70 -5.89 -10.31 -6.97
C LYS A 70 -7.30 -9.81 -7.28
N TYR A 71 -7.51 -9.23 -8.46
CA TYR A 71 -8.79 -8.69 -8.93
C TYR A 71 -9.22 -9.35 -10.25
N SER A 72 -9.14 -10.68 -10.34
CA SER A 72 -9.38 -11.42 -11.58
C SER A 72 -10.82 -11.37 -12.08
N ALA A 73 -11.77 -11.01 -11.21
CA ALA A 73 -13.16 -10.75 -11.59
C ALA A 73 -13.35 -9.39 -12.27
N ASP A 74 -12.45 -8.44 -12.01
CA ASP A 74 -12.52 -7.06 -12.51
C ASP A 74 -11.50 -6.79 -13.65
N LEU A 75 -10.43 -7.59 -13.71
CA LEU A 75 -9.32 -7.42 -14.65
C LEU A 75 -9.11 -8.68 -15.49
N GLU A 76 -9.23 -8.52 -16.80
CA GLU A 76 -8.96 -9.56 -17.78
C GLU A 76 -7.47 -9.91 -17.82
N MET A 77 -7.12 -11.10 -18.35
CA MET A 77 -5.73 -11.55 -18.45
C MET A 77 -4.88 -10.63 -19.34
N ASP A 78 -5.51 -10.00 -20.34
CA ASP A 78 -4.85 -9.13 -21.31
C ASP A 78 -4.37 -7.81 -20.70
N PHE A 79 -4.91 -7.42 -19.53
CA PHE A 79 -4.50 -6.23 -18.77
C PHE A 79 -2.97 -6.12 -18.61
N VAL A 80 -2.29 -7.25 -18.43
CA VAL A 80 -0.83 -7.31 -18.24
C VAL A 80 -0.08 -6.72 -19.43
N GLU A 81 -0.55 -6.95 -20.65
CA GLU A 81 0.06 -6.37 -21.85
C GLU A 81 -0.55 -5.01 -22.21
N GLU A 82 -1.86 -4.82 -21.99
CA GLU A 82 -2.54 -3.53 -22.22
C GLU A 82 -1.85 -2.39 -21.45
N ILE A 83 -1.44 -2.62 -20.21
CA ILE A 83 -0.79 -1.57 -19.42
C ILE A 83 0.62 -1.22 -19.90
N VAL A 84 1.33 -2.19 -20.50
CA VAL A 84 2.63 -1.94 -21.15
C VAL A 84 2.42 -1.12 -22.43
N GLN A 85 1.44 -1.49 -23.25
CA GLN A 85 1.08 -0.74 -24.45
C GLN A 85 0.60 0.67 -24.10
N PHE A 86 -0.19 0.81 -23.03
CA PHE A 86 -0.65 2.09 -22.53
C PHE A 86 0.52 2.97 -22.08
N LYS A 87 1.51 2.41 -21.38
CA LYS A 87 2.74 3.11 -21.01
C LYS A 87 3.45 3.66 -22.26
N ASP A 88 3.66 2.82 -23.27
CA ASP A 88 4.36 3.24 -24.50
C ASP A 88 3.55 4.32 -25.24
N PHE A 89 2.23 4.19 -25.25
CA PHE A 89 1.31 5.17 -25.82
C PHE A 89 1.42 6.54 -25.12
N ILE A 90 1.39 6.60 -23.78
CA ILE A 90 1.52 7.87 -23.05
C ILE A 90 2.91 8.50 -23.20
N GLN A 91 3.98 7.68 -23.26
CA GLN A 91 5.34 8.15 -23.43
C GLN A 91 5.60 8.72 -24.82
N SER A 92 5.07 8.07 -25.87
CA SER A 92 5.25 8.52 -27.26
C SER A 92 4.62 9.88 -27.55
N ARG A 93 3.62 10.28 -26.76
CA ARG A 93 2.83 11.50 -27.00
C ARG A 93 3.00 12.58 -25.93
N SER A 94 3.83 12.33 -24.92
CA SER A 94 4.16 13.28 -23.84
C SER A 94 2.92 13.87 -23.17
N PHE A 95 1.87 13.07 -22.95
CA PHE A 95 0.68 13.56 -22.25
C PHE A 95 1.06 13.96 -20.82
N THR A 96 0.83 15.22 -20.48
CA THR A 96 1.17 15.78 -19.16
C THR A 96 0.03 15.64 -18.14
N SER A 97 -1.17 15.27 -18.59
CA SER A 97 -2.34 15.14 -17.73
C SER A 97 -3.43 14.22 -18.30
N ALA A 98 -4.25 13.65 -17.41
CA ALA A 98 -5.37 12.79 -17.78
C ALA A 98 -6.43 13.49 -18.67
N PRO A 99 -6.81 14.77 -18.46
CA PRO A 99 -7.77 15.44 -19.34
C PRO A 99 -7.30 15.55 -20.79
N LEU A 100 -6.02 15.83 -21.03
CA LEU A 100 -5.47 15.91 -22.39
C LEU A 100 -5.47 14.54 -23.07
N LEU A 101 -5.15 13.49 -22.33
CA LEU A 101 -5.25 12.11 -22.81
C LEU A 101 -6.70 11.77 -23.19
N LEU A 102 -7.68 12.07 -22.33
CA LEU A 102 -9.09 11.79 -22.58
C LEU A 102 -9.64 12.61 -23.76
N GLN A 103 -9.25 13.87 -23.87
CA GLN A 103 -9.60 14.71 -25.02
C GLN A 103 -9.04 14.10 -26.31
N PHE A 104 -7.79 13.65 -26.30
CA PHE A 104 -7.17 13.00 -27.46
C PHE A 104 -7.89 11.71 -27.85
N ILE A 105 -8.19 10.83 -26.89
CA ILE A 105 -8.92 9.57 -27.13
C ILE A 105 -10.27 9.87 -27.78
N ARG A 106 -11.01 10.85 -27.24
CA ARG A 106 -12.29 11.30 -27.79
C ARG A 106 -12.16 11.85 -29.22
N GLU A 107 -11.15 12.67 -29.49
CA GLU A 107 -10.92 13.24 -30.83
C GLU A 107 -10.53 12.18 -31.88
N LYS A 108 -9.88 11.10 -31.45
CA LYS A 108 -9.43 10.02 -32.33
C LYS A 108 -10.43 8.86 -32.47
N ASN A 109 -11.53 8.87 -31.72
CA ASN A 109 -12.48 7.75 -31.63
C ASN A 109 -11.77 6.42 -31.35
N LEU A 110 -10.81 6.46 -30.41
CA LEU A 110 -10.14 5.28 -29.86
C LEU A 110 -10.97 4.65 -28.75
#